data_AF-A0A9E2VWU1-F1
#
_entry.id   AF-A0A9E2VWU1-F1
#
_cell.length_a   1.000
_cell.length_b   1.000
_cell.length_c   1.000
_cell.angle_alpha   90.00
_cell.angle_beta   90.00
_cell.angle_gamma   90.00
#
_symmetry.space_group_name_H-M   'P 1'
#
loop_
_entity.id
_entity.type
_entity.pdbx_description
1 polymer ?
#
loop_
_entity_poly.entity_id
_entity_poly.type
_entity_poly.pdbx_seq_one_letter_code
_entity_poly.pdbx_strand_id
1 'polypeptide(L)'
;MDVLSEVLKAVKLDGAVFFYGEYSSPWCAREPDACTMASYLSAGPRHVIIFHLLTEGRAYARVEQDGRPVPLVAGDIVTFPHGDAHLMGNGPPVAPIDNAEQIKTILSEGRMLSRFGGGGELTKLIC
;
A
#
# COMPACT_ATOMS: atom_id res chain seq x y z
N MET A 1 17.25 31.10 -1.86
CA MET A 1 16.26 30.56 -0.90
C MET A 1 15.26 29.78 -1.73
N ASP A 2 15.20 28.47 -1.53
CA ASP A 2 14.37 27.58 -2.34
C ASP A 2 12.97 27.45 -1.72
N VAL A 3 11.96 27.88 -2.48
CA VAL A 3 10.56 27.89 -2.05
C VAL A 3 10.07 26.46 -1.77
N LEU A 4 10.55 25.47 -2.53
CA LEU A 4 10.19 24.07 -2.33
C LEU A 4 10.71 23.56 -0.97
N SER A 5 11.95 23.88 -0.62
CA SER A 5 12.53 23.54 0.68
C SER A 5 11.78 24.18 1.86
N GLU A 6 11.31 25.42 1.74
CA GLU A 6 10.53 26.08 2.79
C GLU A 6 9.13 25.45 2.94
N VAL A 7 8.50 25.05 1.83
CA VAL A 7 7.23 24.31 1.86
C VAL A 7 7.41 22.95 2.51
N LEU A 8 8.47 22.20 2.17
CA LEU A 8 8.76 20.90 2.77
C LEU A 8 9.04 20.99 4.28
N LYS A 9 9.61 22.09 4.78
CA LYS A 9 9.77 22.32 6.23
C LYS A 9 8.44 22.51 6.96
N ALA A 10 7.40 22.97 6.27
CA ALA A 10 6.07 23.13 6.84
C ALA A 10 5.28 21.80 6.87
N VAL A 11 5.66 20.81 6.05
CA VAL A 11 5.06 19.47 6.05
C VAL A 11 5.62 18.68 7.24
N LYS A 12 4.75 18.37 8.21
CA LYS A 12 5.09 17.52 9.36
C LYS A 12 4.43 16.16 9.21
N LEU A 13 5.23 15.10 9.36
CA LEU A 13 4.73 13.74 9.53
C LEU A 13 4.26 13.56 10.99
N ASP A 14 2.96 13.40 11.20
CA ASP A 14 2.33 13.33 12.53
C ASP A 14 2.11 11.88 13.02
N GLY A 15 2.59 10.90 12.26
CA GLY A 15 2.51 9.48 12.60
C GLY A 15 2.68 8.58 11.38
N ALA A 16 2.82 7.28 11.62
CA ALA A 16 2.81 6.25 10.59
C ALA A 16 2.21 4.97 11.16
N VAL A 17 1.50 4.21 10.34
CA VAL A 17 1.00 2.87 10.68
C VAL A 17 1.57 1.90 9.67
N PHE A 18 2.03 0.75 10.15
CA PHE A 18 2.64 -0.27 9.30
C PHE A 18 2.03 -1.64 9.56
N PHE A 19 1.90 -2.43 8.49
CA PHE A 19 1.63 -3.86 8.58
C PHE A 19 2.48 -4.65 7.58
N TYR A 20 2.58 -5.95 7.81
CA TYR A 20 3.29 -6.89 6.97
C TYR A 20 2.31 -7.60 6.04
N GLY A 21 2.58 -7.58 4.74
CA GLY A 21 1.91 -8.41 3.75
C GLY A 21 2.77 -9.62 3.40
N GLU A 22 2.19 -10.82 3.42
CA GLU A 22 2.81 -12.01 2.84
C GLU A 22 1.83 -12.67 1.88
N TYR A 23 2.12 -12.58 0.58
CA TYR A 23 1.23 -13.02 -0.48
C TYR A 23 1.90 -14.07 -1.36
N SER A 24 1.14 -15.06 -1.82
CA SER A 24 1.66 -16.11 -2.71
C SER A 24 1.05 -16.01 -4.10
N SER A 25 1.86 -16.07 -5.15
CA SER A 25 1.38 -15.98 -6.54
C SER A 25 0.44 -17.16 -6.90
N PRO A 26 -0.59 -16.95 -7.75
CA PRO A 26 -1.10 -15.65 -8.16
C PRO A 26 -1.84 -14.93 -7.03
N TRP A 27 -1.68 -13.61 -6.99
CA TRP A 27 -2.46 -12.75 -6.10
C TRP A 27 -2.67 -11.37 -6.74
N CYS A 28 -3.79 -10.72 -6.39
CA CYS A 28 -4.08 -9.34 -6.75
C CYS A 28 -4.90 -8.71 -5.62
N ALA A 29 -4.43 -7.58 -5.10
CA ALA A 29 -5.04 -6.82 -4.02
C ALA A 29 -5.42 -5.43 -4.53
N ARG A 30 -6.62 -4.98 -4.20
CA ARG A 30 -7.03 -3.58 -4.33
C ARG A 30 -6.86 -2.90 -2.98
N GLU A 31 -5.99 -1.90 -2.97
CA GLU A 31 -5.77 -1.02 -1.83
C GLU A 31 -6.64 0.24 -1.98
N PRO A 32 -7.34 0.67 -0.90
CA PRO A 32 -8.23 1.82 -0.94
C PRO A 32 -7.45 3.14 -1.05
N ASP A 33 -8.15 4.21 -1.45
CA ASP A 33 -7.58 5.54 -1.48
C ASP A 33 -7.28 6.11 -0.08
N ALA A 34 -6.49 7.18 -0.02
CA ALA A 34 -6.09 7.83 1.22
C ALA A 34 -7.27 8.40 2.02
N CYS A 35 -8.35 8.84 1.37
CA CYS A 35 -9.54 9.34 2.07
C CYS A 35 -10.24 8.22 2.84
N THR A 36 -10.39 7.07 2.19
CA THR A 36 -10.93 5.85 2.79
C THR A 36 -10.01 5.35 3.90
N MET A 37 -8.70 5.30 3.65
CA MET A 37 -7.68 4.92 4.64
C MET A 37 -7.72 5.82 5.88
N ALA A 38 -7.82 7.14 5.68
CA ALA A 38 -7.88 8.12 6.77
C ALA A 38 -9.10 7.89 7.67
N SER A 39 -10.23 7.41 7.12
CA SER A 39 -11.43 7.10 7.90
C SER A 39 -11.24 5.94 8.89
N TYR A 40 -10.23 5.10 8.69
CA TYR A 40 -9.89 3.99 9.58
C TYR A 40 -8.95 4.41 10.73
N LEU A 41 -8.33 5.59 10.63
CA LEU A 41 -7.39 6.10 11.62
C LEU A 41 -8.12 6.92 12.69
N SER A 42 -7.84 6.64 13.96
CA SER A 42 -8.55 7.24 15.10
C SER A 42 -8.26 8.73 15.35
N ALA A 43 -7.31 9.32 14.61
CA ALA A 43 -6.72 10.61 14.94
C ALA A 43 -6.91 11.64 13.82
N GLY A 44 -8.14 12.18 13.72
CA GLY A 44 -8.48 13.40 12.98
C GLY A 44 -8.25 13.36 11.45
N PRO A 45 -8.60 14.46 10.75
CA PRO A 45 -8.36 14.56 9.31
C PRO A 45 -6.84 14.63 9.06
N ARG A 46 -6.26 13.53 8.57
CA ARG A 46 -4.85 13.45 8.21
C ARG A 46 -4.71 13.23 6.71
N HIS A 47 -3.73 13.90 6.12
CA HIS A 47 -3.26 13.55 4.79
C HIS A 47 -2.46 12.24 4.89
N VAL A 48 -2.95 11.19 4.22
CA VAL A 48 -2.30 9.87 4.22
C VAL A 48 -1.48 9.72 2.96
N ILE A 49 -0.19 9.44 3.14
CA ILE A 49 0.71 9.03 2.06
C ILE A 49 0.82 7.51 2.14
N ILE A 50 0.46 6.82 1.06
CA ILE A 50 0.53 5.36 1.01
C ILE A 50 1.85 4.96 0.36
N PHE A 51 2.52 3.96 0.92
CA PHE A 51 3.70 3.37 0.30
C PHE A 51 3.78 1.88 0.59
N HIS A 52 4.52 1.16 -0.25
CA HIS A 52 4.79 -0.26 -0.05
C HIS A 52 6.26 -0.52 -0.31
N LEU A 53 6.94 -1.11 0.68
CA LEU A 53 8.30 -1.62 0.56
C LEU A 53 8.25 -3.12 0.29
N LEU A 54 8.79 -3.58 -0.83
CA LEU A 54 8.98 -5.00 -1.08
C LEU A 54 10.23 -5.49 -0.33
N THR A 55 10.05 -6.46 0.55
CA THR A 55 11.15 -7.07 1.31
C THR A 55 11.58 -8.41 0.74
N GLU A 56 10.71 -9.11 0.00
CA GLU A 56 11.00 -10.39 -0.65
C GLU A 56 10.15 -10.56 -1.92
N GLY A 57 10.70 -11.25 -2.92
CA GLY A 57 9.98 -11.62 -4.14
C GLY A 57 9.85 -10.49 -5.16
N ARG A 58 8.78 -10.53 -5.95
CA ARG A 58 8.42 -9.53 -6.96
C ARG A 58 6.94 -9.22 -6.94
N ALA A 59 6.57 -8.08 -7.49
CA ALA A 59 5.18 -7.69 -7.71
C ALA A 59 5.07 -6.74 -8.90
N TYR A 60 3.86 -6.27 -9.16
CA TYR A 60 3.60 -5.03 -9.85
C TYR A 60 2.74 -4.12 -8.96
N ALA A 61 2.75 -2.82 -9.25
CA ALA A 61 1.80 -1.86 -8.72
C ALA A 61 1.22 -1.01 -9.86
N ARG A 62 -0.05 -0.61 -9.77
CA ARG A 62 -0.67 0.35 -10.68
C ARG A 62 -1.77 1.13 -10.00
N VAL A 63 -1.89 2.41 -10.33
CA VAL A 63 -3.09 3.19 -10.00
C VAL A 63 -4.30 2.56 -10.69
N GLU A 64 -5.42 2.46 -9.98
CA GLU A 64 -6.64 1.80 -10.46
C GLU A 64 -7.21 2.52 -11.70
N GLN A 65 -7.22 3.85 -11.68
CA GLN A 65 -7.65 4.70 -12.78
C GLN A 65 -6.54 4.87 -13.82
N ASP A 66 -6.39 3.88 -14.71
CA ASP A 66 -5.55 3.92 -15.91
C ASP A 66 -4.03 3.98 -15.68
N GLY A 67 -3.57 3.52 -14.51
CA GLY A 67 -2.14 3.33 -14.24
C GLY A 67 -1.53 2.19 -15.06
N ARG A 68 -0.39 2.45 -15.71
CA ARG A 68 0.45 1.37 -16.25
C ARG A 68 1.07 0.58 -15.10
N PRO A 69 1.08 -0.77 -15.15
CA PRO A 69 1.80 -1.57 -14.17
C PRO A 69 3.28 -1.21 -14.14
N VAL A 70 3.77 -0.90 -12.95
CA VAL A 70 5.18 -0.73 -12.65
C VAL A 70 5.67 -2.03 -12.01
N PRO A 71 6.69 -2.71 -12.58
CA PRO A 71 7.27 -3.89 -11.97
C PRO A 71 8.07 -3.50 -10.72
N LEU A 72 8.01 -4.35 -9.69
CA LEU A 72 8.70 -4.15 -8.43
C LEU A 72 9.42 -5.44 -8.04
N VAL A 73 10.60 -5.30 -7.42
CA VAL A 73 11.39 -6.38 -6.83
C VAL A 73 11.75 -6.06 -5.38
N ALA A 74 12.26 -7.05 -4.65
CA ALA A 74 12.77 -6.84 -3.29
C ALA A 74 13.78 -5.67 -3.23
N GLY A 75 13.56 -4.76 -2.28
CA GLY A 75 14.31 -3.52 -2.10
C GLY A 75 13.59 -2.28 -2.66
N ASP A 76 12.60 -2.44 -3.55
CA ASP A 76 11.86 -1.33 -4.12
C ASP A 76 10.83 -0.75 -3.13
N ILE A 77 10.69 0.58 -3.16
CA ILE A 77 9.59 1.30 -2.50
C ILE A 77 8.74 1.95 -3.60
N VAL A 78 7.44 1.66 -3.61
CA VAL A 78 6.46 2.40 -4.40
C VAL A 78 5.68 3.33 -3.48
N THR A 79 5.45 4.57 -3.91
CA THR A 79 4.70 5.57 -3.14
C THR A 79 3.53 6.08 -3.98
N PHE A 80 2.42 6.38 -3.30
CA PHE A 80 1.23 7.02 -3.86
C PHE A 80 1.00 8.34 -3.12
N PRO A 81 1.69 9.43 -3.50
CA PRO A 81 1.67 10.68 -2.74
C PRO A 81 0.30 11.35 -2.67
N HIS A 82 -0.52 11.18 -3.71
CA HIS A 82 -1.90 11.66 -3.75
C HIS A 82 -2.89 10.67 -3.12
N GLY A 83 -2.41 9.47 -2.76
CA GLY A 83 -3.21 8.46 -2.10
C GLY A 83 -4.22 7.78 -3.02
N ASP A 84 -3.92 7.67 -4.31
CA ASP A 84 -4.84 7.03 -5.26
C ASP A 84 -5.05 5.54 -4.92
N ALA A 85 -6.28 5.06 -5.10
CA ALA A 85 -6.57 3.64 -5.04
C ALA A 85 -5.73 2.90 -6.09
N HIS A 86 -5.18 1.75 -5.70
CA HIS A 86 -4.21 1.06 -6.54
C HIS A 86 -4.33 -0.45 -6.40
N LEU A 87 -3.82 -1.13 -7.42
CA LEU A 87 -3.75 -2.58 -7.50
C LEU A 87 -2.30 -3.01 -7.36
N MET A 88 -2.08 -4.04 -6.56
CA MET A 88 -0.81 -4.75 -6.46
C MET A 88 -1.01 -6.24 -6.69
N GLY A 89 -0.01 -6.92 -7.26
CA GLY A 89 -0.12 -8.35 -7.49
C GLY A 89 1.15 -9.01 -7.99
N ASN A 90 1.12 -10.34 -8.09
CA ASN A 90 2.14 -11.15 -8.75
C ASN A 90 1.45 -12.33 -9.47
N GLY A 91 2.04 -12.77 -10.59
CA GLY A 91 1.56 -13.91 -11.37
C GLY A 91 0.48 -13.58 -12.41
N PRO A 92 -0.17 -14.61 -12.97
CA PRO A 92 -1.27 -14.46 -13.91
C PRO A 92 -2.43 -13.61 -13.36
N PRO A 93 -3.20 -12.90 -14.21
CA PRO A 93 -4.34 -12.11 -13.77
C PRO A 93 -5.36 -12.94 -12.99
N VAL A 94 -5.70 -12.47 -11.80
CA VAL A 94 -6.78 -12.99 -10.95
C VAL A 94 -7.68 -11.83 -10.54
N ALA A 95 -8.92 -12.14 -10.16
CA ALA A 95 -9.84 -11.13 -9.64
C ALA A 95 -9.20 -10.44 -8.40
N PRO A 96 -9.12 -9.11 -8.35
CA PRO A 96 -8.60 -8.41 -7.18
C PRO A 96 -9.45 -8.70 -5.94
N ILE A 97 -8.79 -8.98 -4.83
CA ILE A 97 -9.42 -8.97 -3.50
C ILE A 97 -9.45 -7.53 -3.04
N ASP A 98 -10.62 -7.04 -2.65
CA ASP A 98 -10.74 -5.72 -2.01
C ASP A 98 -10.26 -5.80 -0.56
N ASN A 99 -9.11 -5.19 -0.28
CA ASN A 99 -8.49 -5.23 1.04
C ASN A 99 -9.07 -4.21 2.01
N ALA A 100 -10.03 -3.36 1.62
CA ALA A 100 -10.52 -2.26 2.45
C ALA A 100 -10.96 -2.70 3.86
N GLU A 101 -11.79 -3.75 3.97
CA GLU A 101 -12.23 -4.26 5.28
C GLU A 101 -11.08 -4.91 6.06
N GLN A 102 -10.16 -5.60 5.39
CA GLN A 102 -9.01 -6.21 6.05
C GLN A 102 -8.05 -5.14 6.61
N ILE A 103 -7.82 -4.07 5.86
CA ILE A 103 -7.01 -2.92 6.28
C ILE A 103 -7.66 -2.21 7.45
N LYS A 104 -8.97 -1.98 7.41
CA LYS A 104 -9.71 -1.43 8.54
C LYS A 104 -9.52 -2.27 9.80
N THR A 105 -9.60 -3.60 9.70
CA THR A 105 -9.30 -4.52 10.82
C THR A 105 -7.84 -4.40 11.28
N ILE A 106 -6.88 -4.39 10.36
CA ILE A 106 -5.44 -4.25 10.65
C ILE A 106 -5.17 -2.95 11.44
N LEU A 107 -5.70 -1.82 10.96
CA LEU A 107 -5.45 -0.51 11.54
C LEU A 107 -6.19 -0.29 12.86
N SER A 108 -7.40 -0.83 13.01
CA SER A 108 -8.21 -0.64 14.23
C SER A 108 -7.91 -1.66 15.33
N GLU A 109 -7.55 -2.90 14.99
CA GLU A 109 -7.28 -3.97 15.94
C GLU A 109 -5.78 -4.22 16.18
N GLY A 110 -4.91 -3.47 15.49
CA GLY A 110 -3.45 -3.60 15.62
C GLY A 110 -2.89 -4.93 15.09
N ARG A 111 -3.60 -5.60 14.17
CA ARG A 111 -3.08 -6.83 13.54
C ARG A 111 -1.99 -6.45 12.55
N MET A 112 -0.79 -6.98 12.73
CA MET A 112 0.36 -6.63 11.88
C MET A 112 0.54 -7.52 10.65
N LEU A 113 -0.33 -8.47 10.33
CA LEU A 113 -0.07 -9.45 9.28
C LEU A 113 -1.29 -9.72 8.39
N SER A 114 -1.10 -9.50 7.09
CA SER A 114 -2.03 -9.82 6.00
C SER A 114 -1.50 -10.98 5.16
N ARG A 115 -2.31 -12.03 4.93
CA ARG A 115 -1.90 -13.25 4.21
C ARG A 115 -3.01 -13.78 3.30
N PHE A 116 -2.68 -13.99 2.02
CA PHE A 116 -3.51 -14.70 1.05
C PHE A 116 -2.72 -15.05 -0.21
N GLY A 117 -3.33 -15.78 -1.16
CA GLY A 117 -2.73 -16.07 -2.46
C GLY A 117 -2.96 -17.50 -2.94
N GLY A 118 -2.30 -17.85 -4.04
CA GLY A 118 -2.48 -19.12 -4.75
C GLY A 118 -1.42 -20.20 -4.50
N GLY A 119 -0.49 -20.00 -3.55
CA GLY A 119 0.49 -21.02 -3.14
C GLY A 119 1.79 -21.10 -3.95
N GLY A 120 2.02 -20.19 -4.90
CA GLY A 120 3.26 -20.07 -5.66
C GLY A 120 4.34 -19.23 -4.95
N GLU A 121 5.18 -18.56 -5.75
CA GLU A 121 6.24 -17.68 -5.26
C GLU A 121 5.70 -16.64 -4.25
N LEU A 122 6.43 -16.46 -3.16
CA LEU A 122 6.10 -15.51 -2.11
C LEU A 122 6.54 -14.09 -2.47
N THR A 123 5.68 -13.14 -2.12
CA THR A 123 5.96 -11.70 -2.08
C THR A 123 5.76 -11.23 -0.64
N LYS A 124 6.75 -10.53 -0.06
CA LYS A 124 6.63 -9.93 1.27
C LYS A 124 6.77 -8.43 1.21
N LEU A 125 5.92 -7.74 1.97
CA LEU A 125 5.72 -6.29 1.90
C LEU A 125 5.67 -5.69 3.31
N ILE A 126 6.15 -4.46 3.44
CA ILE A 126 5.78 -3.55 4.52
C ILE A 126 4.91 -2.47 3.89
N CYS A 127 3.70 -2.30 4.42
CA CYS A 127 2.63 -1.43 3.94
C CYS A 127 2.27 -0.42 5.01
#